data_AF-Q4N880-F1
#
_entry.id   AF-Q4N880-F1
#
_cell.length_a   1.000
_cell.length_b   1.000
_cell.length_c   1.000
_cell.angle_alpha   90.00
_cell.angle_beta   90.00
_cell.angle_gamma   90.00
#
_symmetry.space_group_name_H-M   'P 1'
#
loop_
_entity.id
_entity.type
_entity.pdbx_description
1 polymer ?
#
loop_
_entity_poly.entity_id
_entity_poly.type
_entity_poly.pdbx_seq_one_letter_code
_entity_poly.pdbx_strand_id
1 'polypeptide(L)'
;MNVMTESDGSNGTTKKVAYALVGFSLLLTLRVGMNGAIFCMKRFRIPEHLFSLYVSRVHNAIELGGFVGNTFGTIYSASEGFGTQECENVSIANNWLFFLINVVLFSVYVTGGEEGHLTDFYWALAFSAFVYGMNIPFSFKLGGDDIVYFLATIQVSGIFTSVYQFIFLKLFGNKRRYDTDFLIIAWELFLSIIITGATAAVWTVVYYNGTNNSNKCGEKNKDKNEGNDHSNGGGSSNQTSDSISGHAISAMVMCVFAQGVVYVFYPAIAPGMLVDFRNVTKIDQALLIIAPIPYITIAILDVNEETKKYSPKNKWEDEKAYWHGTLIFIPVMGLCGILFIKALHYPYSGASLAIVNKPGMVGFLTILFYVSHMILLAVGYAGVGPNWNSTGSTVNGFLTNLSMILLIFLAEGYINEFKKHYRAYWPTTGLSNKRAFGFWFDKALQNGFKNIMMIFTRDLRRDLLSALD
;
A
#
# COMPACT_ATOMS: atom_id res chain seq x y z
N MET A 1 27.30 -43.32 6.68
CA MET A 1 25.94 -43.00 7.14
C MET A 1 25.97 -41.52 7.50
N ASN A 2 25.74 -40.67 6.51
CA ASN A 2 25.87 -39.22 6.63
C ASN A 2 24.62 -38.69 7.34
N VAL A 3 24.84 -38.11 8.51
CA VAL A 3 23.84 -37.31 9.22
C VAL A 3 23.65 -36.03 8.38
N MET A 4 22.52 -35.95 7.69
CA MET A 4 22.09 -34.74 7.01
C MET A 4 21.85 -33.64 8.04
N THR A 5 22.45 -32.48 7.78
CA THR A 5 22.23 -31.21 8.47
C THR A 5 20.82 -30.70 8.20
N GLU A 6 19.88 -31.05 9.07
CA GLU A 6 18.46 -30.68 9.00
C GLU A 6 18.16 -29.26 9.55
N SER A 7 19.18 -28.54 10.07
CA SER A 7 19.00 -27.26 10.76
C SER A 7 18.95 -26.02 9.85
N ASP A 8 19.58 -26.03 8.67
CA ASP A 8 19.66 -24.82 7.84
C ASP A 8 18.43 -24.61 6.94
N GLY A 9 17.74 -25.69 6.54
CA GLY A 9 16.50 -25.60 5.75
C GLY A 9 15.28 -25.10 6.53
N SER A 10 15.25 -25.34 7.84
CA SER A 10 14.15 -24.96 8.74
C SER A 10 14.09 -23.44 8.98
N ASN A 11 15.26 -22.80 9.14
CA ASN A 11 15.35 -21.36 9.37
C ASN A 11 14.92 -20.54 8.14
N GLY A 12 15.31 -20.96 6.93
CA GLY A 12 14.91 -20.29 5.69
C GLY A 12 13.40 -20.34 5.45
N THR A 13 12.78 -21.49 5.71
CA THR A 13 11.32 -21.66 5.58
C THR A 13 10.56 -20.81 6.61
N THR A 14 11.03 -20.79 7.85
CA THR A 14 10.43 -19.99 8.93
C THR A 14 10.50 -18.49 8.63
N LYS A 15 11.60 -18.01 8.05
CA LYS A 15 11.74 -16.60 7.63
C LYS A 15 10.74 -16.24 6.52
N LYS A 16 10.59 -17.07 5.49
CA LYS A 16 9.58 -16.87 4.42
C LYS A 16 8.17 -16.75 5.00
N VAL A 17 7.82 -17.64 5.93
CA VAL A 17 6.51 -17.62 6.63
C VAL A 17 6.36 -16.33 7.44
N ALA A 18 7.41 -15.87 8.12
CA ALA A 18 7.36 -14.62 8.89
C ALA A 18 7.07 -13.41 7.98
N TYR A 19 7.75 -13.29 6.83
CA TYR A 19 7.49 -12.22 5.86
C TYR A 19 6.08 -12.30 5.25
N ALA A 20 5.61 -13.51 4.95
CA ALA A 20 4.25 -13.74 4.49
C ALA A 20 3.20 -13.33 5.54
N LEU A 21 3.42 -13.64 6.82
CA LEU A 21 2.51 -13.27 7.92
C LEU A 21 2.50 -11.77 8.19
N VAL A 22 3.67 -11.12 8.18
CA VAL A 22 3.75 -9.65 8.30
C VAL A 22 3.01 -8.99 7.14
N GLY A 23 3.29 -9.35 5.89
CA GLY A 23 2.59 -8.77 4.75
C GLY A 23 1.07 -9.01 4.79
N PHE A 24 0.64 -10.20 5.22
CA PHE A 24 -0.77 -10.54 5.37
C PHE A 24 -1.47 -9.71 6.46
N SER A 25 -0.82 -9.51 7.61
CA SER A 25 -1.44 -8.89 8.79
C SER A 25 -1.55 -7.36 8.70
N LEU A 26 -0.57 -6.70 8.08
CA LEU A 26 -0.37 -5.25 8.15
C LEU A 26 -1.57 -4.42 7.66
N LEU A 27 -2.24 -4.82 6.58
CA LEU A 27 -3.37 -4.08 6.02
C LEU A 27 -4.74 -4.50 6.58
N LEU A 28 -4.83 -5.56 7.39
CA LEU A 28 -6.12 -6.03 7.92
C LEU A 28 -6.80 -4.96 8.76
N THR A 29 -6.07 -4.37 9.70
CA THR A 29 -6.56 -3.32 10.59
C THR A 29 -6.98 -2.05 9.83
N LEU A 30 -6.20 -1.66 8.81
CA LEU A 30 -6.48 -0.45 8.04
C LEU A 30 -7.72 -0.60 7.16
N ARG A 31 -7.96 -1.82 6.65
CA ARG A 31 -9.15 -2.11 5.84
C ARG A 31 -10.44 -2.10 6.64
N VAL A 32 -10.39 -2.30 7.97
CA VAL A 32 -11.57 -2.14 8.84
C VAL A 32 -12.12 -0.71 8.75
N GLY A 33 -11.25 0.31 8.81
CA GLY A 33 -11.66 1.71 8.74
C GLY A 33 -12.21 2.15 7.38
N MET A 34 -11.77 1.50 6.29
CA MET A 34 -12.15 1.85 4.92
C MET A 34 -13.28 0.97 4.37
N ASN A 35 -13.05 -0.35 4.26
CA ASN A 35 -14.04 -1.30 3.75
C ASN A 35 -15.20 -1.46 4.72
N GLY A 36 -14.91 -1.37 6.02
CA GLY A 36 -15.89 -1.42 7.09
C GLY A 36 -16.56 -0.08 7.42
N ALA A 37 -16.31 0.99 6.65
CA ALA A 37 -16.76 2.34 6.99
C ALA A 37 -18.29 2.45 7.15
N ILE A 38 -19.07 1.75 6.31
CA ILE A 38 -20.54 1.74 6.40
C ILE A 38 -21.00 1.18 7.75
N PHE A 39 -20.35 0.12 8.22
CA PHE A 39 -20.66 -0.52 9.50
C PHE A 39 -20.21 0.35 10.67
N CYS A 40 -19.03 0.97 10.56
CA CYS A 40 -18.52 1.92 11.55
C CYS A 40 -19.46 3.12 11.73
N MET A 41 -19.94 3.73 10.64
CA MET A 41 -20.84 4.88 10.74
C MET A 41 -22.15 4.54 11.45
N LYS A 42 -22.71 3.36 11.18
CA LYS A 42 -23.92 2.90 11.87
C LYS A 42 -23.67 2.68 13.35
N ARG A 43 -22.53 2.07 13.69
CA ARG A 43 -22.08 1.90 15.08
C ARG A 43 -21.94 3.22 15.82
N PHE A 44 -21.43 4.26 15.15
CA PHE A 44 -21.24 5.59 15.74
C PHE A 44 -22.43 6.53 15.55
N ARG A 45 -23.56 6.06 15.01
CA ARG A 45 -24.77 6.86 14.72
C ARG A 45 -24.48 8.13 13.89
N ILE A 46 -23.62 8.02 12.89
CA ILE A 46 -23.35 9.11 11.95
C ILE A 46 -24.40 9.06 10.83
N PRO A 47 -25.03 10.19 10.45
CA PRO A 47 -25.97 10.24 9.33
C PRO A 47 -25.38 9.71 8.02
N GLU A 48 -26.13 8.89 7.28
CA GLU A 48 -25.64 8.21 6.08
C GLU A 48 -25.22 9.17 4.94
N HIS A 49 -25.80 10.37 4.88
CA HIS A 49 -25.42 11.37 3.88
C HIS A 49 -24.00 11.94 4.09
N LEU A 50 -23.42 11.78 5.28
CA LEU A 50 -22.03 12.15 5.60
C LEU A 50 -21.02 11.04 5.25
N PHE A 51 -21.46 9.94 4.63
CA PHE A 51 -20.62 8.78 4.32
C PHE A 51 -19.33 9.14 3.59
N SER A 52 -19.44 9.89 2.49
CA SER A 52 -18.29 10.25 1.66
C SER A 52 -17.28 11.12 2.43
N LEU A 53 -17.76 12.00 3.30
CA LEU A 53 -16.93 12.87 4.13
C LEU A 53 -16.22 12.08 5.23
N TYR A 54 -16.94 11.17 5.91
CA TYR A 54 -16.35 10.28 6.92
C TYR A 54 -15.25 9.40 6.30
N VAL A 55 -15.55 8.72 5.18
CA VAL A 55 -14.59 7.85 4.50
C VAL A 55 -13.34 8.62 4.08
N SER A 56 -13.49 9.79 3.46
CA SER A 56 -12.35 10.60 3.04
C SER A 56 -11.50 11.05 4.23
N ARG A 57 -12.12 11.49 5.34
CA ARG A 57 -11.36 11.90 6.53
C ARG A 57 -10.60 10.76 7.19
N VAL A 58 -11.22 9.59 7.33
CA VAL A 58 -10.57 8.39 7.90
C VAL A 58 -9.45 7.91 6.99
N HIS A 59 -9.70 7.83 5.68
CA HIS A 59 -8.69 7.42 4.70
C HIS A 59 -7.47 8.34 4.72
N ASN A 60 -7.68 9.66 4.65
CA ASN A 60 -6.61 10.64 4.70
C ASN A 60 -5.78 10.59 5.99
N ALA A 61 -6.44 10.34 7.13
CA ALA A 61 -5.75 10.18 8.41
C ALA A 61 -4.87 8.93 8.44
N ILE A 62 -5.37 7.82 7.90
CA ILE A 62 -4.64 6.56 7.78
C ILE A 62 -3.43 6.75 6.86
N GLU A 63 -3.61 7.32 5.68
CA GLU A 63 -2.52 7.52 4.71
C GLU A 63 -1.45 8.49 5.25
N LEU A 64 -1.87 9.59 5.88
CA LEU A 64 -0.94 10.52 6.52
C LEU A 64 -0.20 9.88 7.69
N GLY A 65 -0.91 9.15 8.56
CA GLY A 65 -0.32 8.41 9.67
C GLY A 65 0.72 7.40 9.19
N GLY A 66 0.37 6.61 8.17
CA GLY A 66 1.27 5.66 7.52
C GLY A 66 2.50 6.32 6.89
N PHE A 67 2.33 7.46 6.22
CA PHE A 67 3.45 8.22 5.66
C PHE A 67 4.40 8.74 6.75
N VAL A 68 3.87 9.30 7.82
CA VAL A 68 4.67 9.77 8.95
C VAL A 68 5.42 8.59 9.58
N GLY A 69 4.75 7.48 9.86
CA GLY A 69 5.39 6.27 10.39
C GLY A 69 6.52 5.75 9.49
N ASN A 70 6.27 5.68 8.18
CA ASN A 70 7.26 5.28 7.19
C ASN A 70 8.45 6.25 7.17
N THR A 71 8.22 7.55 7.32
CA THR A 71 9.29 8.56 7.42
C THR A 71 10.18 8.30 8.64
N PHE A 72 9.59 8.07 9.82
CA PHE A 72 10.36 7.74 11.03
C PHE A 72 11.15 6.44 10.88
N GLY A 73 10.52 5.39 10.35
CA GLY A 73 11.17 4.11 10.10
C GLY A 73 12.31 4.23 9.08
N THR A 74 12.14 5.01 8.01
CA THR A 74 13.18 5.27 7.01
C THR A 74 14.34 6.07 7.60
N ILE A 75 14.06 7.13 8.36
CA ILE A 75 15.13 7.90 9.04
C ILE A 75 15.94 6.98 9.93
N TYR A 76 15.30 6.16 10.76
CA TYR A 76 16.01 5.24 11.65
C TYR A 76 16.81 4.18 10.87
N SER A 77 16.23 3.55 9.84
CA SER A 77 16.87 2.45 9.11
C SER A 77 17.88 2.86 8.02
N ALA A 78 17.85 4.11 7.57
CA ALA A 78 18.75 4.64 6.54
C ALA A 78 19.88 5.52 7.10
N SER A 79 19.77 6.03 8.33
CA SER A 79 20.76 6.96 8.90
C SER A 79 21.96 6.24 9.51
N GLU A 80 22.99 5.97 8.70
CA GLU A 80 24.25 5.37 9.17
C GLU A 80 24.97 6.14 10.31
N GLY A 81 24.51 7.35 10.64
CA GLY A 81 25.03 8.19 11.73
C GLY A 81 24.48 7.92 13.14
N PHE A 82 23.45 7.09 13.33
CA PHE A 82 22.89 6.78 14.66
C PHE A 82 23.44 5.46 15.23
N GLY A 83 24.75 5.40 15.49
CA GLY A 83 25.38 4.33 16.26
C GLY A 83 25.13 2.90 15.76
N THR A 84 25.22 1.91 16.66
CA THR A 84 24.86 0.51 16.36
C THR A 84 23.33 0.39 16.26
N GLN A 85 22.82 0.49 15.04
CA GLN A 85 21.39 0.31 14.78
C GLN A 85 20.99 -1.15 15.03
N GLU A 86 20.08 -1.36 15.98
CA GLU A 86 19.49 -2.68 16.26
C GLU A 86 18.14 -2.82 15.52
N CYS A 87 18.17 -2.88 14.17
CA CYS A 87 16.95 -2.97 13.36
C CYS A 87 16.09 -4.20 13.71
N GLU A 88 16.71 -5.29 14.14
CA GLU A 88 16.02 -6.52 14.53
C GLU A 88 15.18 -6.31 15.79
N ASN A 89 15.79 -5.77 16.86
CA ASN A 89 15.11 -5.48 18.13
C ASN A 89 14.00 -4.45 17.95
N VAL A 90 14.25 -3.39 17.18
CA VAL A 90 13.22 -2.38 16.87
C VAL A 90 12.11 -2.96 16.01
N SER A 91 12.41 -3.83 15.06
CA SER A 91 11.39 -4.51 14.25
C SER A 91 10.53 -5.46 15.08
N ILE A 92 11.12 -6.20 16.03
CA ILE A 92 10.37 -7.02 17.00
C ILE A 92 9.45 -6.13 17.84
N ALA A 93 9.98 -5.04 18.41
CA ALA A 93 9.20 -4.10 19.20
C ALA A 93 8.03 -3.51 18.40
N ASN A 94 8.24 -3.16 17.14
CA ASN A 94 7.19 -2.61 16.28
C ASN A 94 6.10 -3.62 15.92
N ASN A 95 6.44 -4.90 15.73
CA ASN A 95 5.44 -5.96 15.51
C ASN A 95 4.58 -6.20 16.76
N TRP A 96 5.18 -6.20 17.95
CA TRP A 96 4.44 -6.27 19.21
C TRP A 96 3.60 -5.02 19.48
N LEU A 97 4.13 -3.83 19.15
CA LEU A 97 3.37 -2.59 19.20
C LEU A 97 2.15 -2.64 18.27
N PHE A 98 2.30 -3.23 17.08
CA PHE A 98 1.19 -3.42 16.14
C PHE A 98 0.11 -4.35 16.69
N PHE A 99 0.50 -5.42 17.39
CA PHE A 99 -0.46 -6.26 18.13
C PHE A 99 -1.18 -5.48 19.24
N LEU A 100 -0.44 -4.72 20.06
CA LEU A 100 -1.02 -3.95 21.17
C LEU A 100 -2.00 -2.87 20.69
N ILE A 101 -1.69 -2.16 19.60
CA ILE A 101 -2.62 -1.17 19.06
C ILE A 101 -3.89 -1.81 18.49
N ASN A 102 -3.82 -3.02 17.93
CA ASN A 102 -5.00 -3.78 17.53
C ASN A 102 -5.90 -4.13 18.73
N VAL A 103 -5.31 -4.47 19.88
CA VAL A 103 -6.04 -4.70 21.14
C VAL A 103 -6.71 -3.41 21.63
N VAL A 104 -6.00 -2.28 21.61
CA VAL A 104 -6.57 -0.97 21.96
C VAL A 104 -7.70 -0.60 21.00
N LEU A 105 -7.52 -0.78 19.70
CA LEU A 105 -8.53 -0.48 18.69
C LEU A 105 -9.82 -1.30 18.90
N PHE A 106 -9.68 -2.59 19.22
CA PHE A 106 -10.82 -3.43 19.59
C PHE A 106 -11.50 -2.94 20.87
N SER A 107 -10.73 -2.59 21.90
CA SER A 107 -11.27 -2.05 23.15
C SER A 107 -12.07 -0.77 22.91
N VAL A 108 -11.52 0.18 22.15
CA VAL A 108 -12.18 1.45 21.83
C VAL A 108 -13.44 1.24 20.97
N TYR A 109 -13.43 0.27 20.05
CA TYR A 109 -14.59 -0.04 19.22
C TYR A 109 -15.76 -0.67 20.00
N VAL A 110 -15.45 -1.58 20.93
CA VAL A 110 -16.45 -2.30 21.74
C VAL A 110 -17.00 -1.43 22.88
N THR A 111 -16.19 -0.51 23.41
CA THR A 111 -16.58 0.39 24.51
C THR A 111 -17.33 1.64 24.02
N GLY A 112 -17.85 2.45 24.95
CA GLY A 112 -18.51 3.73 24.62
C GLY A 112 -20.03 3.69 24.42
N GLY A 113 -20.70 2.62 24.86
CA GLY A 113 -22.17 2.55 24.86
C GLY A 113 -22.78 2.70 23.46
N GLU A 114 -23.97 3.30 23.40
CA GLU A 114 -24.75 3.39 22.15
C GLU A 114 -24.11 4.26 21.05
N GLU A 115 -23.37 5.31 21.41
CA GLU A 115 -22.77 6.23 20.43
C GLU A 115 -21.30 5.93 20.12
N GLY A 116 -20.61 5.18 20.99
CA GLY A 116 -19.22 4.78 20.81
C GLY A 116 -18.22 5.95 20.88
N HIS A 117 -16.96 5.63 21.15
CA HIS A 117 -15.88 6.63 21.18
C HIS A 117 -15.34 6.89 19.76
N LEU A 118 -16.11 7.60 18.93
CA LEU A 118 -15.76 7.84 17.52
C LEU A 118 -14.38 8.50 17.33
N THR A 119 -14.10 9.57 18.08
CA THR A 119 -12.85 10.31 17.96
C THR A 119 -11.65 9.49 18.41
N ASP A 120 -11.80 8.69 19.47
CA ASP A 120 -10.73 7.81 19.94
C ASP A 120 -10.49 6.66 18.95
N PHE A 121 -11.57 6.12 18.36
CA PHE A 121 -11.46 5.11 17.31
C PHE A 121 -10.71 5.64 16.08
N TYR A 122 -11.01 6.87 15.68
CA TYR A 122 -10.33 7.57 14.60
C TYR A 122 -8.83 7.75 14.87
N TRP A 123 -8.45 8.24 16.04
CA TRP A 123 -7.03 8.42 16.39
C TRP A 123 -6.31 7.08 16.61
N ALA A 124 -6.98 6.06 17.14
CA ALA A 124 -6.44 4.72 17.24
C ALA A 124 -6.17 4.10 15.85
N LEU A 125 -7.05 4.32 14.87
CA LEU A 125 -6.81 3.93 13.47
C LEU A 125 -5.62 4.68 12.88
N ALA A 126 -5.53 5.99 13.06
CA ALA A 126 -4.41 6.80 12.57
C ALA A 126 -3.08 6.37 13.20
N PHE A 127 -3.06 6.08 14.51
CA PHE A 127 -1.87 5.57 15.19
C PHE A 127 -1.53 4.14 14.77
N SER A 128 -2.52 3.28 14.53
CA SER A 128 -2.29 1.96 13.94
C SER A 128 -1.65 2.08 12.56
N ALA A 129 -2.06 3.06 11.75
CA ALA A 129 -1.44 3.35 10.46
C ALA A 129 -0.01 3.85 10.60
N PHE A 130 0.28 4.67 11.60
CA PHE A 130 1.65 5.07 11.93
C PHE A 130 2.55 3.86 12.26
N VAL A 131 2.10 2.95 13.12
CA VAL A 131 2.88 1.74 13.46
C VAL A 131 3.08 0.84 12.23
N TYR A 132 2.04 0.68 11.40
CA TYR A 132 2.13 0.00 10.10
C TYR A 132 3.20 0.65 9.20
N GLY A 133 3.11 1.97 9.01
CA GLY A 133 4.06 2.72 8.19
C GLY A 133 5.48 2.54 8.67
N MET A 134 5.69 2.55 9.99
CA MET A 134 6.99 2.34 10.60
C MET A 134 7.54 0.93 10.35
N ASN A 135 6.70 -0.11 10.21
CA ASN A 135 7.14 -1.47 9.90
C ASN A 135 7.66 -1.65 8.47
N ILE A 136 7.12 -0.92 7.49
CA ILE A 136 7.48 -1.07 6.06
C ILE A 136 9.01 -0.90 5.81
N PRO A 137 9.67 0.17 6.29
CA PRO A 137 11.12 0.35 6.15
C PRO A 137 11.95 -0.81 6.70
N PHE A 138 11.56 -1.36 7.86
CA PHE A 138 12.25 -2.48 8.49
C PHE A 138 12.07 -3.76 7.66
N SER A 139 10.86 -4.02 7.15
CA SER A 139 10.61 -5.16 6.26
C SER A 139 11.43 -5.05 4.96
N PHE A 140 11.58 -3.85 4.38
CA PHE A 140 12.45 -3.66 3.20
C PHE A 140 13.94 -3.83 3.53
N LYS A 141 14.38 -3.37 4.70
CA LYS A 141 15.79 -3.42 5.12
C LYS A 141 16.23 -4.85 5.48
N LEU A 142 15.41 -5.58 6.24
CA LEU A 142 15.67 -6.94 6.72
C LEU A 142 15.27 -8.04 5.72
N GLY A 143 14.44 -7.68 4.73
CA GLY A 143 13.80 -8.61 3.79
C GLY A 143 14.77 -9.45 2.99
N GLY A 144 15.76 -8.79 2.38
CA GLY A 144 16.65 -9.44 1.43
C GLY A 144 15.86 -10.23 0.39
N ASP A 145 16.10 -11.53 0.34
CA ASP A 145 15.49 -12.44 -0.62
C ASP A 145 14.00 -12.73 -0.39
N ASP A 146 13.47 -12.51 0.82
CA ASP A 146 12.12 -12.91 1.22
C ASP A 146 11.06 -11.81 1.02
N ILE A 147 11.47 -10.62 0.56
CA ILE A 147 10.59 -9.45 0.42
C ILE A 147 9.41 -9.69 -0.52
N VAL A 148 9.58 -10.57 -1.51
CA VAL A 148 8.55 -10.90 -2.50
C VAL A 148 7.33 -11.55 -1.86
N TYR A 149 7.52 -12.36 -0.82
CA TYR A 149 6.43 -13.01 -0.07
C TYR A 149 5.63 -11.99 0.75
N PHE A 150 6.32 -11.01 1.34
CA PHE A 150 5.67 -9.88 2.02
C PHE A 150 4.81 -9.06 1.05
N LEU A 151 5.35 -8.70 -0.11
CA LEU A 151 4.62 -7.91 -1.11
C LEU A 151 3.39 -8.66 -1.67
N ALA A 152 3.50 -9.97 -1.91
CA ALA A 152 2.38 -10.78 -2.38
C ALA A 152 1.25 -10.88 -1.33
N THR A 153 1.61 -11.11 -0.07
CA THR A 153 0.63 -11.29 1.00
C THR A 153 -0.09 -10.00 1.40
N ILE A 154 0.54 -8.83 1.23
CA ILE A 154 -0.12 -7.51 1.33
C ILE A 154 -1.32 -7.41 0.39
N GLN A 155 -1.20 -7.93 -0.82
CA GLN A 155 -2.28 -7.88 -1.81
C GLN A 155 -3.36 -8.94 -1.51
N VAL A 156 -2.93 -10.15 -1.13
CA VAL A 156 -3.85 -11.25 -0.77
C VAL A 156 -4.74 -10.91 0.43
N SER A 157 -4.25 -10.14 1.39
CA SER A 157 -5.06 -9.74 2.56
C SER A 157 -6.31 -8.94 2.17
N GLY A 158 -6.34 -8.30 0.99
CA GLY A 158 -7.50 -7.55 0.51
C GLY A 158 -8.64 -8.45 0.04
N ILE A 159 -8.26 -9.53 -0.65
CA ILE A 159 -9.18 -10.62 -0.99
C ILE A 159 -9.73 -11.22 0.30
N PHE A 160 -8.85 -11.54 1.26
CA PHE A 160 -9.26 -12.13 2.53
C PHE A 160 -10.31 -11.29 3.25
N THR A 161 -10.09 -9.98 3.38
CA THR A 161 -11.02 -9.06 4.06
C THR A 161 -12.39 -9.06 3.38
N SER A 162 -12.41 -9.03 2.05
CA SER A 162 -13.66 -8.99 1.27
C SER A 162 -14.43 -10.33 1.34
N VAL A 163 -13.71 -11.45 1.26
CA VAL A 163 -14.28 -12.80 1.42
C VAL A 163 -14.83 -13.00 2.83
N TYR A 164 -14.11 -12.53 3.85
CA TYR A 164 -14.56 -12.55 5.23
C TYR A 164 -15.90 -11.80 5.39
N GLN A 165 -15.98 -10.55 4.90
CA GLN A 165 -17.21 -9.76 5.00
C GLN A 165 -18.38 -10.43 4.27
N PHE A 166 -18.14 -11.02 3.10
CA PHE A 166 -19.14 -11.78 2.36
C PHE A 166 -19.65 -13.00 3.13
N ILE A 167 -18.75 -13.81 3.69
CA ILE A 167 -19.10 -15.00 4.48
C ILE A 167 -19.86 -14.59 5.74
N PHE A 168 -19.39 -13.55 6.44
CA PHE A 168 -20.01 -13.07 7.67
C PHE A 168 -21.46 -12.61 7.43
N LEU A 169 -21.69 -11.82 6.38
CA LEU A 169 -23.04 -11.37 6.01
C LEU A 169 -23.94 -12.54 5.60
N LYS A 170 -23.40 -13.60 5.00
CA LYS A 170 -24.19 -14.78 4.64
C LYS A 170 -24.62 -15.60 5.87
N LEU A 171 -23.76 -15.70 6.89
CA LEU A 171 -24.03 -16.47 8.10
C LEU A 171 -24.87 -15.69 9.13
N PHE A 172 -24.56 -14.40 9.31
CA PHE A 172 -25.11 -13.55 10.38
C PHE A 172 -25.90 -12.35 9.85
N GLY A 173 -26.26 -12.32 8.56
CA GLY A 173 -26.98 -11.20 7.93
C GLY A 173 -28.41 -10.96 8.40
N ASN A 174 -28.96 -11.83 9.25
CA ASN A 174 -30.31 -11.65 9.77
C ASN A 174 -30.34 -10.59 10.89
N LYS A 175 -30.52 -9.33 10.49
CA LYS A 175 -30.56 -8.15 11.37
C LYS A 175 -31.61 -8.19 12.47
N ARG A 176 -32.61 -9.05 12.36
CA ARG A 176 -33.65 -9.22 13.39
C ARG A 176 -33.17 -10.02 14.60
N ARG A 177 -32.12 -10.84 14.44
CA ARG A 177 -31.60 -11.72 15.48
C ARG A 177 -30.24 -11.26 16.02
N TYR A 178 -29.45 -10.58 15.19
CA TYR A 178 -28.10 -10.15 15.53
C TYR A 178 -27.89 -8.69 15.14
N ASP A 179 -27.14 -7.94 15.95
CA ASP A 179 -26.59 -6.66 15.53
C ASP A 179 -25.42 -6.90 14.55
N THR A 180 -25.77 -7.27 13.32
CA THR A 180 -24.82 -7.64 12.27
C THR A 180 -23.83 -6.50 11.98
N ASP A 181 -24.30 -5.25 12.05
CA ASP A 181 -23.50 -4.07 11.71
C ASP A 181 -22.40 -3.82 12.78
N PHE A 182 -22.67 -4.07 14.05
CA PHE A 182 -21.63 -4.06 15.10
C PHE A 182 -20.70 -5.28 15.04
N LEU A 183 -21.29 -6.49 14.94
CA LEU A 183 -20.57 -7.75 15.10
C LEU A 183 -19.57 -8.03 13.98
N ILE A 184 -19.85 -7.59 12.74
CA ILE A 184 -18.96 -7.84 11.60
C ILE A 184 -17.56 -7.24 11.83
N ILE A 185 -17.51 -5.99 12.28
CA ILE A 185 -16.27 -5.27 12.56
C ILE A 185 -15.63 -5.76 13.85
N ALA A 186 -16.43 -6.06 14.88
CA ALA A 186 -15.90 -6.60 16.14
C ALA A 186 -15.14 -7.93 15.91
N TRP A 187 -15.71 -8.84 15.11
CA TRP A 187 -15.03 -10.09 14.75
C TRP A 187 -13.86 -9.88 13.79
N GLU A 188 -13.93 -8.90 12.89
CA GLU A 188 -12.81 -8.57 11.99
C GLU A 188 -11.60 -8.09 12.79
N LEU A 189 -11.82 -7.20 13.77
CA LEU A 189 -10.79 -6.73 14.70
C LEU A 189 -10.26 -7.85 15.59
N PHE A 190 -11.13 -8.73 16.09
CA PHE A 190 -10.71 -9.88 16.89
C PHE A 190 -9.83 -10.86 16.09
N LEU A 191 -10.19 -11.14 14.83
CA LEU A 191 -9.35 -11.93 13.91
C LEU A 191 -8.01 -11.23 13.64
N SER A 192 -8.02 -9.91 13.46
CA SER A 192 -6.81 -9.12 13.30
C SER A 192 -5.87 -9.24 14.50
N ILE A 193 -6.40 -9.24 15.74
CA ILE A 193 -5.61 -9.45 16.96
C ILE A 193 -4.92 -10.82 16.97
N ILE A 194 -5.65 -11.89 16.63
CA ILE A 194 -5.08 -13.24 16.57
C ILE A 194 -3.95 -13.30 15.53
N ILE A 195 -4.21 -12.78 14.33
CA ILE A 195 -3.25 -12.81 13.22
C ILE A 195 -2.00 -11.97 13.55
N THR A 196 -2.17 -10.77 14.10
CA THR A 196 -1.05 -9.90 14.48
C THR A 196 -0.25 -10.46 15.66
N GLY A 197 -0.91 -11.12 16.62
CA GLY A 197 -0.23 -11.81 17.73
C GLY A 197 0.60 -13.00 17.26
N ALA A 198 0.03 -13.84 16.37
CA ALA A 198 0.77 -14.94 15.75
C ALA A 198 1.95 -14.42 14.90
N THR A 199 1.73 -13.33 14.15
CA THR A 199 2.78 -12.67 13.36
C THR A 199 3.92 -12.18 14.24
N ALA A 200 3.62 -11.48 15.34
CA ALA A 200 4.64 -10.98 16.27
C ALA A 200 5.43 -12.12 16.93
N ALA A 201 4.76 -13.22 17.30
CA ALA A 201 5.42 -14.40 17.86
C ALA A 201 6.40 -15.05 16.86
N VAL A 202 5.95 -15.31 15.63
CA VAL A 202 6.79 -15.90 14.57
C VAL A 202 7.95 -14.95 14.21
N TRP A 203 7.69 -13.65 14.10
CA TRP A 203 8.73 -12.65 13.84
C TRP A 203 9.79 -12.61 14.95
N THR A 204 9.36 -12.70 16.22
CA THR A 204 10.27 -12.79 17.36
C THR A 204 11.13 -14.04 17.27
N VAL A 205 10.57 -15.21 16.97
CA VAL A 205 11.36 -16.46 16.84
C VAL A 205 12.45 -16.34 15.77
N VAL A 206 12.16 -15.70 14.64
CA VAL A 206 13.13 -15.54 13.53
C VAL A 206 14.31 -14.65 13.94
N TYR A 207 14.05 -13.51 14.59
CA TYR A 207 15.11 -12.53 14.88
C TYR A 207 15.71 -12.62 16.29
N TYR A 208 15.03 -13.26 17.25
CA TYR A 208 15.55 -13.55 18.59
C TYR A 208 16.50 -14.76 18.60
N ASN A 209 16.29 -15.75 17.74
CA ASN A 209 17.22 -16.88 17.62
C ASN A 209 18.43 -16.54 16.71
N GLY A 210 18.31 -15.52 15.84
CA GLY A 210 19.38 -15.04 14.97
C GLY A 210 20.41 -14.13 15.66
N THR A 211 20.11 -13.63 16.86
CA THR A 211 20.87 -12.58 17.57
C THR A 211 22.21 -13.06 18.14
N ASN A 212 22.58 -14.34 17.97
CA ASN A 212 23.88 -14.86 18.38
C ASN A 212 25.02 -14.57 17.39
N ASN A 213 24.75 -13.99 16.21
CA ASN A 213 25.82 -13.55 15.30
C ASN A 213 25.51 -12.22 14.61
N SER A 214 26.28 -11.20 15.02
CA SER A 214 26.51 -9.88 14.39
C SER A 214 25.35 -8.87 14.34
N ASN A 215 25.41 -7.92 15.28
CA ASN A 215 24.62 -6.69 15.43
C ASN A 215 24.80 -5.67 14.28
N LYS A 216 24.46 -5.99 13.03
CA LYS A 216 24.45 -4.97 11.97
C LYS A 216 23.24 -5.06 11.05
N CYS A 217 22.50 -3.96 10.99
CA CYS A 217 21.44 -3.74 10.00
C CYS A 217 21.98 -3.92 8.57
N GLY A 218 21.60 -5.03 7.92
CA GLY A 218 21.74 -5.18 6.48
C GLY A 218 23.11 -5.64 5.99
N GLU A 219 24.00 -6.15 6.85
CA GLU A 219 25.15 -6.91 6.37
C GLU A 219 24.66 -8.32 6.02
N LYS A 220 24.80 -8.71 4.75
CA LYS A 220 24.58 -10.10 4.35
C LYS A 220 25.38 -10.97 5.31
N ASN A 221 24.75 -11.98 5.93
CA ASN A 221 25.49 -13.20 6.26
C ASN A 221 26.10 -13.67 4.94
N LYS A 222 27.35 -13.27 4.68
CA LYS A 222 28.23 -14.07 3.85
C LYS A 222 28.37 -15.34 4.65
N ASP A 223 27.65 -16.38 4.25
CA ASP A 223 27.87 -17.72 4.72
C ASP A 223 29.38 -17.98 4.69
N LYS A 224 29.99 -17.95 5.87
CA LYS A 224 31.28 -18.57 6.09
C LYS A 224 30.99 -20.06 6.14
N ASN A 225 30.95 -20.69 4.96
CA ASN A 225 31.42 -22.04 4.71
C ASN A 225 30.99 -22.46 3.31
N GLU A 226 31.91 -22.32 2.35
CA GLU A 226 32.15 -23.39 1.38
C GLU A 226 33.60 -23.24 0.90
N GLY A 227 34.43 -24.18 1.33
CA GLY A 227 35.77 -24.36 0.79
C GLY A 227 35.69 -24.93 -0.63
N ASN A 228 36.64 -24.50 -1.45
CA ASN A 228 37.14 -25.13 -2.69
C ASN A 228 36.12 -25.87 -3.58
N ASP A 229 35.81 -25.33 -4.76
CA ASP A 229 36.60 -25.67 -5.94
C ASP A 229 36.30 -24.78 -7.17
N HIS A 230 37.35 -24.63 -7.97
CA HIS A 230 37.59 -23.89 -9.21
C HIS A 230 36.41 -23.47 -10.14
N SER A 231 36.38 -22.20 -10.55
CA SER A 231 37.00 -21.75 -11.82
C SER A 231 36.89 -20.23 -12.07
N ASN A 232 37.91 -19.72 -12.75
CA ASN A 232 38.34 -18.33 -12.87
C ASN A 232 37.37 -17.34 -13.54
N GLY A 233 37.28 -16.16 -12.94
CA GLY A 233 36.84 -14.90 -13.54
C GLY A 233 37.30 -13.73 -12.68
N GLY A 234 38.63 -13.53 -12.60
CA GLY A 234 39.26 -12.54 -11.74
C GLY A 234 38.92 -11.10 -12.11
N GLY A 235 38.44 -10.36 -11.12
CA GLY A 235 38.20 -8.93 -11.15
C GLY A 235 38.05 -8.38 -9.73
N SER A 236 39.12 -8.49 -8.94
CA SER A 236 39.25 -7.78 -7.67
C SER A 236 39.51 -6.31 -7.93
N SER A 237 38.60 -5.42 -7.54
CA SER A 237 38.97 -4.18 -6.84
C SER A 237 37.75 -3.45 -6.25
N ASN A 238 37.88 -3.18 -4.96
CA ASN A 238 37.32 -2.05 -4.20
C ASN A 238 35.81 -1.91 -4.05
N GLN A 239 35.37 -2.32 -2.85
CA GLN A 239 34.41 -1.56 -2.04
C GLN A 239 34.70 -0.05 -2.12
N THR A 240 33.99 0.64 -2.99
CA THR A 240 33.66 2.07 -2.89
C THR A 240 32.67 2.36 -4.01
N SER A 241 31.37 2.33 -3.70
CA SER A 241 30.39 3.25 -4.28
C SER A 241 29.01 3.00 -3.68
N ASP A 242 28.64 3.82 -2.70
CA ASP A 242 27.25 4.17 -2.38
C ASP A 242 26.55 4.91 -3.53
N SER A 243 27.03 4.76 -4.78
CA SER A 243 26.41 5.40 -5.92
C SER A 243 25.24 4.55 -6.40
N ILE A 244 24.11 5.22 -6.61
CA ILE A 244 22.90 4.63 -7.17
C ILE A 244 23.28 3.99 -8.52
N SER A 245 23.11 2.68 -8.66
CA SER A 245 23.33 2.03 -9.95
C SER A 245 22.29 2.52 -10.96
N GLY A 246 22.69 2.74 -12.21
CA GLY A 246 21.75 3.13 -13.26
C GLY A 246 20.59 2.12 -13.43
N HIS A 247 20.85 0.85 -13.09
CA HIS A 247 19.85 -0.21 -13.13
C HIS A 247 18.82 -0.13 -12.00
N ALA A 248 19.17 0.44 -10.84
CA ALA A 248 18.22 0.65 -9.75
C ALA A 248 17.27 1.82 -10.04
N ILE A 249 17.70 2.83 -10.80
CA ILE A 249 16.88 4.01 -11.12
C ILE A 249 15.61 3.60 -11.87
N SER A 250 15.70 2.67 -12.83
CA SER A 250 14.52 2.22 -13.57
C SER A 250 13.51 1.54 -12.64
N ALA A 251 13.95 0.62 -11.77
CA ALA A 251 13.11 -0.04 -10.78
C ALA A 251 12.45 0.96 -9.82
N MET A 252 13.19 1.97 -9.36
CA MET A 252 12.66 3.02 -8.49
C MET A 252 11.62 3.89 -9.21
N VAL A 253 11.89 4.30 -10.45
CA VAL A 253 10.95 5.09 -11.25
C VAL A 253 9.64 4.33 -11.47
N MET A 254 9.69 3.01 -11.71
CA MET A 254 8.49 2.18 -11.80
C MET A 254 7.65 2.29 -10.53
N CYS A 255 8.26 2.16 -9.35
CA CYS A 255 7.56 2.24 -8.07
C CYS A 255 6.94 3.63 -7.83
N VAL A 256 7.78 4.67 -7.90
CA VAL A 256 7.41 6.04 -7.57
C VAL A 256 6.32 6.57 -8.51
N PHE A 257 6.45 6.29 -9.81
CA PHE A 257 5.46 6.70 -10.80
C PHE A 257 4.15 5.93 -10.63
N ALA A 258 4.21 4.60 -10.57
CA ALA A 258 3.00 3.77 -10.49
C ALA A 258 2.18 4.09 -9.24
N GLN A 259 2.82 4.12 -8.07
CA GLN A 259 2.12 4.44 -6.81
C GLN A 259 1.57 5.86 -6.82
N GLY A 260 2.32 6.85 -7.31
CA GLY A 260 1.84 8.21 -7.34
C GLY A 260 0.61 8.39 -8.24
N VAL A 261 0.73 7.94 -9.50
CA VAL A 261 -0.27 8.22 -10.54
C VAL A 261 -1.57 7.45 -10.31
N VAL A 262 -1.55 6.26 -9.69
CA VAL A 262 -2.80 5.51 -9.46
C VAL A 262 -3.77 6.28 -8.59
N TYR A 263 -3.29 6.96 -7.53
CA TYR A 263 -4.13 7.71 -6.59
C TYR A 263 -4.65 9.03 -7.19
N VAL A 264 -4.09 9.48 -8.32
CA VAL A 264 -4.63 10.62 -9.07
C VAL A 264 -5.95 10.25 -9.74
N PHE A 265 -6.04 9.03 -10.27
CA PHE A 265 -7.14 8.62 -11.14
C PHE A 265 -8.09 7.63 -10.50
N TYR A 266 -7.57 6.63 -9.79
CA TYR A 266 -8.36 5.54 -9.22
C TYR A 266 -8.54 5.74 -7.70
N PRO A 267 -9.74 5.46 -7.15
CA PRO A 267 -10.98 5.06 -7.84
C PRO A 267 -11.84 6.26 -8.30
N ALA A 268 -11.50 7.47 -7.84
CA ALA A 268 -12.44 8.58 -7.86
C ALA A 268 -12.72 9.16 -9.26
N ILE A 269 -11.72 9.22 -10.15
CA ILE A 269 -11.92 9.61 -11.57
C ILE A 269 -12.41 8.39 -12.36
N ALA A 270 -11.61 7.33 -12.39
CA ALA A 270 -11.91 6.09 -13.10
C ALA A 270 -12.00 4.93 -12.11
N PRO A 271 -13.14 4.21 -12.02
CA PRO A 271 -14.36 4.39 -12.81
C PRO A 271 -15.32 5.47 -12.25
N GLY A 272 -15.04 6.03 -11.07
CA GLY A 272 -16.00 6.74 -10.22
C GLY A 272 -16.77 7.91 -10.82
N MET A 273 -16.17 8.71 -11.72
CA MET A 273 -16.83 9.83 -12.40
C MET A 273 -17.24 9.51 -13.84
N LEU A 274 -16.92 8.32 -14.34
CA LEU A 274 -17.12 7.96 -15.75
C LEU A 274 -18.34 7.06 -15.98
N VAL A 275 -18.78 6.31 -14.95
CA VAL A 275 -19.93 5.39 -15.03
C VAL A 275 -20.74 5.38 -13.74
N ASP A 276 -21.98 4.89 -13.83
CA ASP A 276 -22.86 4.72 -12.68
C ASP A 276 -22.30 3.77 -11.61
N PHE A 277 -22.68 4.01 -10.36
CA PHE A 277 -22.22 3.31 -9.16
C PHE A 277 -22.31 1.77 -9.25
N ARG A 278 -23.36 1.22 -9.88
CA ARG A 278 -23.51 -0.23 -10.06
C ARG A 278 -22.37 -0.84 -10.88
N ASN A 279 -21.87 -0.11 -11.87
CA ASN A 279 -20.79 -0.57 -12.74
C ASN A 279 -19.43 -0.33 -12.07
N VAL A 280 -19.27 0.76 -11.31
CA VAL A 280 -18.10 1.00 -10.45
C VAL A 280 -17.84 -0.21 -9.55
N THR A 281 -18.87 -0.65 -8.81
CA THR A 281 -18.75 -1.79 -7.87
C THR A 281 -18.29 -3.07 -8.58
N LYS A 282 -18.78 -3.34 -9.79
CA LYS A 282 -18.38 -4.53 -10.58
C LYS A 282 -16.92 -4.44 -11.04
N ILE A 283 -16.47 -3.26 -11.44
CA ILE A 283 -15.08 -3.02 -11.86
C ILE A 283 -14.15 -3.21 -10.66
N ASP A 284 -14.48 -2.63 -9.50
CA ASP A 284 -13.68 -2.76 -8.28
C ASP A 284 -13.60 -4.22 -7.81
N GLN A 285 -14.69 -4.99 -7.92
CA GLN A 285 -14.69 -6.43 -7.66
C GLN A 285 -13.77 -7.21 -8.61
N ALA A 286 -13.74 -6.87 -9.90
CA ALA A 286 -12.83 -7.50 -10.85
C ALA A 286 -11.36 -7.15 -10.52
N LEU A 287 -11.09 -5.89 -10.18
CA LEU A 287 -9.77 -5.43 -9.77
C LEU A 287 -9.28 -6.14 -8.52
N LEU A 288 -10.15 -6.38 -7.53
CA LEU A 288 -9.80 -7.11 -6.31
C LEU A 288 -9.19 -8.49 -6.61
N ILE A 289 -9.65 -9.16 -7.66
CA ILE A 289 -9.17 -10.50 -8.06
C ILE A 289 -7.91 -10.40 -8.94
N ILE A 290 -7.87 -9.45 -9.87
CA ILE A 290 -6.78 -9.34 -10.86
C ILE A 290 -5.54 -8.69 -10.24
N ALA A 291 -5.72 -7.74 -9.32
CA ALA A 291 -4.66 -6.93 -8.76
C ALA A 291 -3.53 -7.74 -8.08
N PRO A 292 -3.80 -8.81 -7.32
CA PRO A 292 -2.73 -9.58 -6.68
C PRO A 292 -1.93 -10.46 -7.64
N ILE A 293 -2.42 -10.73 -8.86
CA ILE A 293 -1.81 -11.67 -9.80
C ILE A 293 -0.33 -11.36 -10.07
N PRO A 294 0.09 -10.12 -10.43
CA PRO A 294 1.50 -9.84 -10.70
C PRO A 294 2.42 -10.16 -9.52
N TYR A 295 2.02 -9.82 -8.30
CA TYR A 295 2.82 -10.10 -7.11
C TYR A 295 2.90 -11.60 -6.79
N ILE A 296 1.79 -12.32 -6.93
CA ILE A 296 1.76 -13.78 -6.74
C ILE A 296 2.63 -14.46 -7.80
N THR A 297 2.57 -14.01 -9.06
CA THR A 297 3.41 -14.55 -10.15
C THR A 297 4.89 -14.38 -9.82
N ILE A 298 5.32 -13.21 -9.35
CA ILE A 298 6.73 -12.97 -8.99
C ILE A 298 7.12 -13.82 -7.76
N ALA A 299 6.25 -13.98 -6.77
CA ALA A 299 6.50 -14.86 -5.63
C ALA A 299 6.66 -16.32 -6.05
N ILE A 300 5.84 -16.81 -6.99
CA ILE A 300 5.95 -18.18 -7.52
C ILE A 300 7.25 -18.35 -8.33
N LEU A 301 7.64 -17.36 -9.14
CA LEU A 301 8.90 -17.39 -9.90
C LEU A 301 10.12 -17.51 -8.98
N ASP A 302 10.04 -16.97 -7.76
CA ASP A 302 11.12 -17.04 -6.78
C ASP A 302 11.18 -18.38 -6.01
N VAL A 303 10.10 -19.15 -6.00
CA VAL A 303 10.03 -20.45 -5.29
C VAL A 303 10.80 -21.54 -6.03
N ASN A 304 10.70 -21.63 -7.36
CA ASN A 304 11.37 -22.71 -8.10
C ASN A 304 12.78 -22.28 -8.52
N GLU A 305 13.79 -23.09 -8.21
CA GLU A 305 15.20 -22.79 -8.52
C GLU A 305 15.44 -22.57 -10.03
N GLU A 306 14.75 -23.33 -10.87
CA GLU A 306 14.83 -23.20 -12.33
C GLU A 306 14.22 -21.89 -12.84
N THR A 307 13.17 -21.37 -12.19
CA THR A 307 12.52 -20.11 -12.60
C THR A 307 13.11 -18.90 -11.90
N LYS A 308 13.86 -19.10 -10.80
CA LYS A 308 14.51 -18.04 -10.03
C LYS A 308 15.47 -17.20 -10.89
N LYS A 309 16.09 -17.81 -11.91
CA LYS A 309 16.94 -17.09 -12.89
C LYS A 309 16.19 -16.03 -13.70
N TYR A 310 14.88 -16.19 -13.87
CA TYR A 310 14.02 -15.22 -14.55
C TYR A 310 13.40 -14.21 -13.60
N SER A 311 13.52 -14.36 -12.28
CA SER A 311 12.92 -13.42 -11.31
C SER A 311 13.47 -11.99 -11.48
N PRO A 312 12.66 -10.93 -11.29
CA PRO A 312 13.15 -9.55 -11.23
C PRO A 312 14.06 -9.29 -10.02
N LYS A 313 14.17 -10.27 -9.09
CA LYS A 313 15.11 -10.28 -7.95
C LYS A 313 16.59 -10.48 -8.34
N ASN A 314 16.90 -10.54 -9.63
CA ASN A 314 18.26 -10.60 -10.12
C ASN A 314 18.79 -9.19 -10.44
N LYS A 315 20.11 -9.06 -10.59
CA LYS A 315 20.70 -7.87 -11.21
C LYS A 315 20.24 -7.76 -12.66
N TRP A 316 19.86 -6.55 -13.08
CA TRP A 316 19.33 -6.27 -14.42
C TRP A 316 20.45 -5.89 -15.39
N GLU A 317 21.45 -6.78 -15.46
CA GLU A 317 22.62 -6.71 -16.34
C GLU A 317 22.49 -7.77 -17.45
N ASP A 318 23.17 -7.55 -18.58
CA ASP A 318 23.24 -8.46 -19.72
C ASP A 318 21.88 -9.02 -20.17
N GLU A 319 21.73 -10.35 -20.19
CA GLU A 319 20.52 -11.07 -20.60
C GLU A 319 19.31 -10.79 -19.70
N LYS A 320 19.48 -10.14 -18.54
CA LYS A 320 18.40 -9.79 -17.61
C LYS A 320 17.99 -8.33 -17.69
N ALA A 321 18.59 -7.56 -18.61
CA ALA A 321 18.21 -6.18 -18.89
C ALA A 321 16.78 -6.04 -19.45
N TYR A 322 16.13 -7.13 -19.89
CA TYR A 322 14.74 -7.07 -20.37
C TYR A 322 13.75 -6.57 -19.30
N TRP A 323 14.08 -6.65 -18.01
CA TRP A 323 13.25 -6.10 -16.93
C TRP A 323 13.07 -4.58 -17.04
N HIS A 324 14.04 -3.84 -17.61
CA HIS A 324 13.88 -2.42 -17.95
C HIS A 324 12.72 -2.19 -18.93
N GLY A 325 12.39 -3.17 -19.76
CA GLY A 325 11.27 -3.10 -20.72
C GLY A 325 9.90 -2.96 -20.06
N THR A 326 9.76 -3.30 -18.78
CA THR A 326 8.51 -3.10 -18.04
C THR A 326 8.15 -1.62 -17.84
N LEU A 327 9.09 -0.69 -18.08
CA LEU A 327 8.82 0.74 -18.15
C LEU A 327 7.77 1.10 -19.22
N ILE A 328 7.48 0.23 -20.20
CA ILE A 328 6.42 0.44 -21.19
C ILE A 328 5.04 0.67 -20.57
N PHE A 329 4.81 0.20 -19.34
CA PHE A 329 3.55 0.42 -18.64
C PHE A 329 3.38 1.88 -18.15
N ILE A 330 4.46 2.66 -18.03
CA ILE A 330 4.40 4.10 -17.70
C ILE A 330 3.67 4.89 -18.79
N PRO A 331 4.07 4.86 -20.08
CA PRO A 331 3.32 5.56 -21.12
C PRO A 331 1.91 4.99 -21.29
N VAL A 332 1.67 3.69 -21.06
CA VAL A 332 0.31 3.12 -21.06
C VAL A 332 -0.57 3.77 -19.98
N MET A 333 -0.08 3.90 -18.75
CA MET A 333 -0.78 4.60 -17.68
C MET A 333 -0.99 6.09 -18.00
N GLY A 334 0.04 6.76 -18.54
CA GLY A 334 -0.05 8.15 -18.96
C GLY A 334 -1.12 8.38 -20.04
N LEU A 335 -1.19 7.50 -21.04
CA LEU A 335 -2.22 7.54 -22.08
C LEU A 335 -3.62 7.34 -21.49
N CYS A 336 -3.80 6.37 -20.59
CA CYS A 336 -5.09 6.17 -19.90
C CYS A 336 -5.49 7.42 -19.10
N GLY A 337 -4.55 7.99 -18.33
CA GLY A 337 -4.77 9.23 -17.57
C GLY A 337 -5.18 10.41 -18.46
N ILE A 338 -4.51 10.60 -19.60
CA ILE A 338 -4.88 11.63 -20.58
C ILE A 338 -6.29 11.40 -21.13
N LEU A 339 -6.66 10.15 -21.42
CA LEU A 339 -8.01 9.81 -21.87
C LEU A 339 -9.05 10.11 -20.80
N PHE A 340 -8.79 9.81 -19.53
CA PHE A 340 -9.69 10.14 -18.42
C PHE A 340 -9.89 11.64 -18.25
N ILE A 341 -8.81 12.44 -18.26
CA ILE A 341 -8.91 13.91 -18.19
C ILE A 341 -9.67 14.47 -19.40
N LYS A 342 -9.40 13.96 -20.61
CA LYS A 342 -10.10 14.39 -21.83
C LYS A 342 -11.57 14.06 -21.78
N ALA A 343 -11.94 12.87 -21.29
CA ALA A 343 -13.32 12.45 -21.12
C ALA A 343 -14.09 13.39 -20.16
N LEU A 344 -13.44 13.87 -19.10
CA LEU A 344 -14.06 14.77 -18.12
C LEU A 344 -14.18 16.22 -18.60
N HIS A 345 -13.11 16.78 -19.20
CA HIS A 345 -13.06 18.20 -19.53
C HIS A 345 -13.62 18.55 -20.92
N TYR A 346 -13.68 17.58 -21.85
CA TYR A 346 -14.10 17.81 -23.24
C TYR A 346 -15.27 16.89 -23.60
N PRO A 347 -16.50 17.21 -23.18
CA PRO A 347 -17.65 16.30 -23.27
C PRO A 347 -18.03 15.92 -24.71
N TYR A 348 -17.77 16.80 -25.68
CA TYR A 348 -18.05 16.57 -27.10
C TYR A 348 -16.88 15.95 -27.87
N SER A 349 -15.77 15.63 -27.18
CA SER A 349 -14.65 14.94 -27.81
C SER A 349 -15.02 13.48 -28.08
N GLY A 350 -14.44 12.89 -29.14
CA GLY A 350 -14.61 11.46 -29.43
C GLY A 350 -14.21 10.56 -28.26
N ALA A 351 -13.22 10.98 -27.46
CA ALA A 351 -12.81 10.28 -26.24
C ALA A 351 -13.94 10.26 -25.18
N SER A 352 -14.56 11.41 -24.90
CA SER A 352 -15.69 11.48 -23.97
C SER A 352 -16.86 10.61 -24.45
N LEU A 353 -17.23 10.71 -25.72
CA LEU A 353 -18.34 9.95 -26.31
C LEU A 353 -18.09 8.43 -26.31
N ALA A 354 -16.83 8.00 -26.40
CA ALA A 354 -16.44 6.60 -26.37
C ALA A 354 -16.31 6.02 -24.94
N ILE A 355 -16.03 6.87 -23.94
CA ILE A 355 -15.70 6.45 -22.57
C ILE A 355 -16.87 6.69 -21.62
N VAL A 356 -17.40 7.91 -21.55
CA VAL A 356 -18.40 8.30 -20.55
C VAL A 356 -19.70 7.50 -20.73
N ASN A 357 -20.21 6.93 -19.64
CA ASN A 357 -21.41 6.06 -19.61
C ASN A 357 -21.31 4.81 -20.51
N LYS A 358 -20.09 4.35 -20.85
CA LYS A 358 -19.84 3.09 -21.58
C LYS A 358 -19.10 2.11 -20.67
N PRO A 359 -19.81 1.25 -19.91
CA PRO A 359 -19.22 0.39 -18.88
C PRO A 359 -18.10 -0.53 -19.38
N GLY A 360 -18.24 -1.09 -20.59
CA GLY A 360 -17.22 -1.97 -21.16
C GLY A 360 -15.89 -1.24 -21.43
N MET A 361 -15.95 -0.03 -21.99
CA MET A 361 -14.75 0.76 -22.29
C MET A 361 -14.10 1.30 -21.01
N VAL A 362 -14.89 1.82 -20.07
CA VAL A 362 -14.39 2.31 -18.78
C VAL A 362 -13.79 1.18 -17.97
N GLY A 363 -14.45 0.01 -17.93
CA GLY A 363 -13.92 -1.18 -17.29
C GLY A 363 -12.58 -1.61 -17.90
N PHE A 364 -12.50 -1.71 -19.23
CA PHE A 364 -11.25 -2.05 -19.93
C PHE A 364 -10.12 -1.07 -19.61
N LEU A 365 -10.35 0.24 -19.74
CA LEU A 365 -9.32 1.26 -19.49
C LEU A 365 -8.91 1.32 -18.01
N THR A 366 -9.85 1.17 -17.08
CA THR A 366 -9.57 1.16 -15.64
C THR A 366 -8.75 -0.07 -15.26
N ILE A 367 -9.13 -1.25 -15.77
CA ILE A 367 -8.39 -2.50 -15.54
C ILE A 367 -7.00 -2.41 -16.15
N LEU A 368 -6.86 -1.93 -17.39
CA LEU A 368 -5.56 -1.75 -18.03
C LEU A 368 -4.67 -0.81 -17.22
N PHE A 369 -5.20 0.34 -16.80
CA PHE A 369 -4.48 1.31 -15.98
C PHE A 369 -4.02 0.71 -14.64
N TYR A 370 -4.92 0.05 -13.92
CA TYR A 370 -4.63 -0.50 -12.59
C TYR A 370 -3.68 -1.71 -12.66
N VAL A 371 -3.85 -2.61 -13.63
CA VAL A 371 -2.95 -3.76 -13.81
C VAL A 371 -1.56 -3.30 -14.22
N SER A 372 -1.46 -2.28 -15.08
CA SER A 372 -0.17 -1.66 -15.44
C SER A 372 0.56 -1.14 -14.19
N HIS A 373 -0.16 -0.47 -13.30
CA HIS A 373 0.35 -0.06 -11.99
C HIS A 373 0.84 -1.27 -11.17
N MET A 374 0.05 -2.33 -11.06
CA MET A 374 0.40 -3.49 -10.22
C MET A 374 1.66 -4.21 -10.76
N ILE A 375 1.81 -4.30 -12.08
CA ILE A 375 3.00 -4.89 -12.72
C ILE A 375 4.25 -4.04 -12.41
N LEU A 376 4.16 -2.71 -12.58
CA LEU A 376 5.27 -1.79 -12.31
C LEU A 376 5.74 -1.89 -10.86
N LEU A 377 4.81 -1.92 -9.89
CA LEU A 377 5.18 -2.06 -8.49
C LEU A 377 5.78 -3.44 -8.18
N ALA A 378 5.18 -4.51 -8.68
CA ALA A 378 5.60 -5.87 -8.37
C ALA A 378 7.03 -6.13 -8.88
N VAL A 379 7.34 -5.65 -10.10
CA VAL A 379 8.69 -5.73 -10.67
C VAL A 379 9.65 -4.74 -10.02
N GLY A 380 9.21 -3.49 -9.84
CA GLY A 380 10.04 -2.42 -9.28
C GLY A 380 10.52 -2.72 -7.87
N TYR A 381 9.61 -3.07 -6.95
CA TYR A 381 9.98 -3.35 -5.56
C TYR A 381 10.91 -4.56 -5.43
N ALA A 382 10.70 -5.60 -6.23
CA ALA A 382 11.57 -6.77 -6.26
C ALA A 382 12.96 -6.46 -6.88
N GLY A 383 13.02 -5.50 -7.80
CA GLY A 383 14.23 -5.13 -8.53
C GLY A 383 15.18 -4.19 -7.79
N VAL A 384 14.70 -3.34 -6.87
CA VAL A 384 15.56 -2.31 -6.24
C VAL A 384 16.69 -2.92 -5.40
N GLY A 385 16.38 -3.85 -4.50
CA GLY A 385 17.36 -4.42 -3.56
C GLY A 385 18.59 -5.05 -4.25
N PRO A 386 18.39 -5.95 -5.24
CA PRO A 386 19.48 -6.57 -6.00
C PRO A 386 20.31 -5.60 -6.85
N ASN A 387 19.68 -4.53 -7.36
CA ASN A 387 20.34 -3.56 -8.23
C ASN A 387 20.98 -2.39 -7.46
N TRP A 388 20.65 -2.17 -6.19
CA TRP A 388 21.30 -1.16 -5.34
C TRP A 388 21.77 -1.78 -4.02
N ASN A 389 20.95 -1.75 -2.98
CA ASN A 389 21.17 -2.40 -1.69
C ASN A 389 19.88 -2.32 -0.85
N SER A 390 19.94 -2.83 0.39
CA SER A 390 18.81 -2.79 1.33
C SER A 390 18.40 -1.38 1.74
N THR A 391 19.35 -0.44 1.84
CA THR A 391 19.05 1.00 2.08
C THR A 391 18.26 1.57 0.90
N GLY A 392 18.61 1.18 -0.32
CA GLY A 392 17.93 1.58 -1.54
C GLY A 392 16.48 1.14 -1.59
N SER A 393 16.19 -0.09 -1.16
CA SER A 393 14.80 -0.58 -1.02
C SER A 393 14.00 0.28 -0.06
N THR A 394 14.59 0.65 1.08
CA THR A 394 13.95 1.51 2.08
C THR A 394 13.73 2.94 1.59
N VAL A 395 14.73 3.54 0.92
CA VAL A 395 14.60 4.86 0.29
C VAL A 395 13.57 4.85 -0.83
N ASN A 396 13.53 3.79 -1.65
CA ASN A 396 12.50 3.62 -2.67
C ASN A 396 11.10 3.54 -2.06
N GLY A 397 10.91 2.75 -0.99
CA GLY A 397 9.66 2.70 -0.24
C GLY A 397 9.22 4.07 0.28
N PHE A 398 10.17 4.85 0.81
CA PHE A 398 9.92 6.23 1.22
C PHE A 398 9.49 7.14 0.07
N LEU A 399 10.25 7.19 -1.02
CA LEU A 399 9.92 8.02 -2.19
C LEU A 399 8.59 7.62 -2.83
N THR A 400 8.29 6.32 -2.83
CA THR A 400 7.04 5.78 -3.36
C THR A 400 5.85 6.23 -2.52
N ASN A 401 5.96 6.17 -1.19
CA ASN A 401 4.93 6.65 -0.27
C ASN A 401 4.81 8.19 -0.28
N LEU A 402 5.92 8.91 -0.42
CA LEU A 402 5.93 10.36 -0.58
C LEU A 402 5.20 10.79 -1.88
N SER A 403 5.46 10.10 -2.99
CA SER A 403 4.76 10.34 -4.26
C SER A 403 3.25 10.12 -4.13
N MET A 404 2.87 9.02 -3.48
CA MET A 404 1.48 8.69 -3.16
C MET A 404 0.78 9.80 -2.37
N ILE A 405 1.35 10.21 -1.24
CA ILE A 405 0.71 11.18 -0.34
C ILE A 405 0.60 12.58 -0.97
N LEU A 406 1.60 13.00 -1.75
CA LEU A 406 1.54 14.29 -2.45
C LEU A 406 0.44 14.29 -3.51
N LEU A 407 0.34 13.21 -4.28
CA LEU A 407 -0.59 13.13 -5.40
C LEU A 407 -2.03 12.81 -4.97
N ILE A 408 -2.25 12.06 -3.89
CA ILE A 408 -3.60 11.81 -3.38
C ILE A 408 -4.26 13.11 -2.88
N PHE A 409 -3.54 13.92 -2.10
CA PHE A 409 -4.08 15.21 -1.63
C PHE A 409 -4.32 16.20 -2.76
N LEU A 410 -3.43 16.21 -3.76
CA LEU A 410 -3.64 17.01 -4.97
C LEU A 410 -4.88 16.54 -5.73
N ALA A 411 -5.06 15.23 -5.89
CA ALA A 411 -6.19 14.63 -6.61
C ALA A 411 -7.52 14.90 -5.90
N GLU A 412 -7.59 14.69 -4.58
CA GLU A 412 -8.78 15.03 -3.81
C GLU A 412 -9.12 16.52 -3.90
N GLY A 413 -8.12 17.39 -3.79
CA GLY A 413 -8.32 18.84 -3.92
C GLY A 413 -8.86 19.22 -5.30
N TYR A 414 -8.34 18.59 -6.36
CA TYR A 414 -8.85 18.73 -7.73
C TYR A 414 -10.30 18.26 -7.85
N ILE A 415 -10.64 17.07 -7.35
CA ILE A 415 -11.99 16.51 -7.44
C ILE A 415 -12.99 17.36 -6.65
N ASN A 416 -12.60 17.85 -5.48
CA ASN A 416 -13.42 18.75 -4.68
C ASN A 416 -13.70 20.07 -5.39
N GLU A 417 -12.74 20.61 -6.15
CA GLU A 417 -13.00 21.77 -6.99
C GLU A 417 -13.87 21.42 -8.20
N PHE A 418 -13.55 20.34 -8.90
CA PHE A 418 -14.24 19.90 -10.11
C PHE A 418 -15.74 19.73 -9.87
N LYS A 419 -16.14 19.15 -8.73
CA LYS A 419 -17.54 18.92 -8.35
C LYS A 419 -18.34 20.21 -8.08
N LYS A 420 -17.70 21.35 -7.82
CA LYS A 420 -18.39 22.64 -7.58
C LYS A 420 -18.92 23.28 -8.86
N HIS A 421 -18.34 22.92 -10.01
CA HIS A 421 -18.59 23.61 -11.26
C HIS A 421 -19.56 22.81 -12.14
N TYR A 422 -20.65 23.46 -12.55
CA TYR A 422 -21.56 22.89 -13.55
C TYR A 422 -20.97 23.02 -14.95
N ARG A 423 -21.25 22.02 -15.81
CA ARG A 423 -20.73 21.96 -17.18
C ARG A 423 -21.12 23.18 -18.04
N ALA A 424 -22.25 23.80 -17.78
CA ALA A 424 -22.71 24.99 -18.49
C ALA A 424 -21.90 26.25 -18.14
N TYR A 425 -21.30 26.30 -16.95
CA TYR A 425 -20.54 27.43 -16.42
C TYR A 425 -19.11 27.00 -16.11
N TRP A 426 -18.41 26.52 -17.16
CA TRP A 426 -17.07 25.96 -16.98
C TRP A 426 -16.05 27.07 -16.68
N PRO A 427 -15.32 27.01 -15.55
CA PRO A 427 -14.51 28.12 -15.05
C PRO A 427 -13.30 28.44 -15.94
N THR A 428 -12.88 27.49 -16.79
CA THR A 428 -11.76 27.67 -17.71
C THR A 428 -12.19 27.94 -19.15
N THR A 429 -13.45 28.28 -19.39
CA THR A 429 -13.94 28.66 -20.73
C THR A 429 -13.22 29.92 -21.22
N GLY A 430 -12.67 29.88 -22.42
CA GLY A 430 -11.94 31.02 -23.00
C GLY A 430 -10.52 31.23 -22.46
N LEU A 431 -10.04 30.39 -21.52
CA LEU A 431 -8.65 30.39 -21.10
C LEU A 431 -7.76 29.59 -22.07
N SER A 432 -6.49 29.99 -22.19
CA SER A 432 -5.50 29.15 -22.88
C SER A 432 -5.21 27.88 -22.07
N ASN A 433 -4.76 26.81 -22.74
CA ASN A 433 -4.48 25.51 -22.09
C ASN A 433 -3.56 25.63 -20.86
N LYS A 434 -2.55 26.50 -20.93
CA LYS A 434 -1.62 26.74 -19.80
C LYS A 434 -2.31 27.40 -18.60
N ARG A 435 -3.17 28.40 -18.85
CA ARG A 435 -3.91 29.10 -17.80
C ARG A 435 -5.01 28.21 -17.21
N ALA A 436 -5.68 27.42 -18.04
CA ALA A 436 -6.64 26.42 -17.59
C ALA A 436 -5.99 25.38 -16.68
N PHE A 437 -4.84 24.83 -17.08
CA PHE A 437 -4.07 23.91 -16.24
C PHE A 437 -3.64 24.57 -14.92
N GLY A 438 -3.09 25.78 -14.98
CA GLY A 438 -2.69 26.53 -13.79
C GLY A 438 -3.85 26.78 -12.81
N PHE A 439 -5.04 27.10 -13.32
CA PHE A 439 -6.25 27.26 -12.50
C PHE A 439 -6.61 25.98 -11.73
N TRP A 440 -6.67 24.84 -12.43
CA TRP A 440 -7.02 23.56 -11.80
C TRP A 440 -5.95 23.12 -10.80
N PHE A 441 -4.68 23.31 -11.12
CA PHE A 441 -3.57 22.96 -10.24
C PHE A 441 -3.55 23.83 -8.97
N ASP A 442 -3.73 25.15 -9.10
CA ASP A 442 -3.81 26.06 -7.95
C ASP A 442 -4.98 25.72 -7.03
N LYS A 443 -6.17 25.47 -7.58
CA LYS A 443 -7.34 25.07 -6.78
C LYS A 443 -7.17 23.70 -6.14
N ALA A 444 -6.54 22.76 -6.84
CA ALA A 444 -6.20 21.47 -6.30
C ALA A 444 -5.28 21.58 -5.08
N LEU A 445 -4.24 22.43 -5.15
CA LEU A 445 -3.34 22.68 -4.02
C LEU A 445 -4.06 23.35 -2.84
N GLN A 446 -4.86 24.40 -3.09
CA GLN A 446 -5.59 25.11 -2.03
C GLN A 446 -6.56 24.17 -1.28
N ASN A 447 -7.36 23.41 -2.02
CA ASN A 447 -8.31 22.46 -1.42
C ASN A 447 -7.60 21.26 -0.78
N GLY A 448 -6.52 20.76 -1.38
CA GLY A 448 -5.72 19.66 -0.83
C GLY A 448 -5.09 20.04 0.51
N PHE A 449 -4.52 21.24 0.62
CA PHE A 449 -3.98 21.74 1.89
C PHE A 449 -5.06 21.93 2.95
N LYS A 450 -6.25 22.42 2.55
CA LYS A 450 -7.40 22.49 3.45
C LYS A 450 -7.80 21.10 3.97
N ASN A 451 -7.83 20.09 3.10
CA ASN A 451 -8.12 18.70 3.49
C ASN A 451 -7.11 18.17 4.52
N ILE A 452 -5.81 18.43 4.30
CA ILE A 452 -4.76 18.03 5.26
C ILE A 452 -5.02 18.64 6.64
N MET A 453 -5.34 19.93 6.70
CA MET A 453 -5.61 20.59 7.97
C MET A 453 -6.85 20.03 8.68
N MET A 454 -7.87 19.61 7.94
CA MET A 454 -9.09 19.02 8.50
C MET A 454 -8.87 17.63 9.11
N ILE A 455 -7.75 16.96 8.85
CA ILE A 455 -7.39 15.68 9.48
C ILE A 455 -7.14 15.87 10.98
N PHE A 456 -6.57 17.01 11.38
CA PHE A 456 -6.21 17.28 12.77
C PHE A 456 -7.42 17.75 13.60
N THR A 457 -8.47 16.92 13.63
CA THR A 457 -9.69 17.17 14.38
C THR A 457 -9.57 16.71 15.84
N ARG A 458 -10.10 17.54 16.75
CA ARG A 458 -10.24 17.19 18.18
C ARG A 458 -11.59 16.55 18.49
N ASP A 459 -12.56 16.70 17.59
CA ASP A 459 -13.90 16.13 17.71
C ASP A 459 -14.42 15.83 16.29
N LEU A 460 -14.20 14.59 15.85
CA LEU A 460 -14.60 14.17 14.51
C LEU A 460 -16.11 14.24 14.34
N ARG A 461 -16.91 13.95 15.38
CA ARG A 461 -18.37 13.98 15.31
C ARG A 461 -18.85 15.39 15.03
N ARG A 462 -18.40 16.35 15.83
CA ARG A 462 -18.76 17.76 15.67
C ARG A 462 -18.36 18.29 14.29
N ASP A 463 -17.15 18.00 13.84
CA ASP A 463 -16.66 18.51 12.56
C ASP A 463 -17.35 17.88 11.35
N LEU A 464 -17.89 16.65 11.49
CA LEU A 464 -18.71 16.02 10.45
C LEU A 464 -20.10 16.63 10.40
N LEU A 465 -20.71 16.89 11.57
CA LEU A 465 -22.04 17.49 11.66
C LEU A 465 -22.03 18.96 11.26
N SER A 466 -20.97 19.72 11.56
CA SER A 466 -20.84 21.12 11.14
C SER A 466 -20.64 21.30 9.63
N ALA A 467 -20.47 20.22 8.87
CA ALA A 467 -20.47 20.28 7.41
C ALA A 467 -21.89 20.29 6.81
N LEU A 468 -22.91 20.17 7.68
CA LEU A 468 -24.34 20.25 7.32
C LEU A 468 -24.90 21.66 7.47
N ASP A 469 -24.23 22.48 8.28
CA ASP A 469 -24.50 23.90 8.49
C ASP A 469 -23.70 24.74 7.49
#